data_AF-A0A0H3A746-F1
#
_entry.id   AF-A0A0H3A746-F1
#
_cell.length_a   1.000
_cell.length_b   1.000
_cell.length_c   1.000
_cell.angle_alpha   90.00
_cell.angle_beta   90.00
_cell.angle_gamma   90.00
#
_symmetry.space_group_name_H-M   'P 1'
#
loop_
_entity.id
_entity.type
_entity.pdbx_description
1 polymer ?
#
loop_
_entity_poly.entity_id
_entity_poly.type
_entity_poly.pdbx_seq_one_letter_code
_entity_poly.pdbx_strand_id
1 'polypeptide(L)'
;MSASTAVRGKRISRRRFLGGLGIAGTALALPAGARADVPAMPGASSGKTPTVYATLYDLDRCVGCGACVEACHERNGARYPEPIKPFPDLVPAGTKNEDWSDRRDVDDRLTPYNWLYIQSATVDTPEGPREMHVPRRCLHCANPPCANLCPWGSARRETSGAVSIEASTCLGGAKCRTVCPWHIPQRQSGVGLYLDLMPRFAGNGVMYKCDRCADITARGGIPACIEACPYDVQTIGPRDAIIAEAKRLAAERGWHLYGLDDNGGTNTIYLSPVPFGLLDAAIPKGPGRPHLAPVADAMRDETRLAAVAATAPLAGFGAAMLRVAADIREAAHNDAPGAHSSHAMGKPGRAAAHRLSAPTAIDTITPHAFLHPATSRAVRAIWLACAIVLGFTGLMQMPIAARYGMTALPGLAWTGDFHVTHRMHYVFAALLLGLGGWLLGKALRQRAFPALTREGWLRLGLVAGLAGTGVLRVLKNLPDVSFSPLLTLWIDLAHLGLAVALGAVALVFAFTGRAAWTRPRPPAGRPPA
;
A
#
# COMPACT_ATOMS: atom_id res chain seq x y z
N MET A 1 -34.84 24.01 21.23
CA MET A 1 -33.57 24.76 21.23
C MET A 1 -32.57 24.02 22.09
N SER A 2 -31.70 23.20 21.49
CA SER A 2 -30.62 22.52 22.22
C SER A 2 -29.36 22.59 21.35
N ALA A 3 -28.28 23.11 21.92
CA ALA A 3 -27.12 23.60 21.21
C ALA A 3 -26.36 22.49 20.47
N SER A 4 -26.28 22.62 19.15
CA SER A 4 -25.38 21.85 18.29
C SER A 4 -23.94 22.24 18.62
N THR A 5 -23.22 21.35 19.31
CA THR A 5 -21.77 21.45 19.46
C THR A 5 -21.13 21.09 18.13
N ALA A 6 -20.92 22.11 17.29
CA ALA A 6 -20.14 22.00 16.07
C ALA A 6 -18.78 21.38 16.40
N VAL A 7 -18.52 20.17 15.89
CA VAL A 7 -17.19 19.57 15.86
C VAL A 7 -16.36 20.40 14.90
N ARG A 8 -15.79 21.52 15.38
CA ARG A 8 -14.66 22.18 14.73
C ARG A 8 -13.52 21.16 14.75
N GLY A 9 -13.30 20.48 13.63
CA GLY A 9 -12.09 19.70 13.41
C GLY A 9 -10.89 20.57 13.76
N LYS A 10 -10.10 20.16 14.77
CA LYS A 10 -8.88 20.88 15.17
C LYS A 10 -7.99 21.02 13.93
N ARG A 11 -7.88 22.23 13.37
CA ARG A 11 -6.91 22.52 12.30
C ARG A 11 -5.53 22.14 12.80
N ILE A 12 -4.87 21.20 12.12
CA ILE A 12 -3.50 20.83 12.43
C ILE A 12 -2.61 21.96 11.92
N SER A 13 -1.99 22.73 12.82
CA SER A 13 -1.08 23.80 12.43
C SER A 13 0.20 23.23 11.82
N ARG A 14 0.87 23.99 10.93
CA ARG A 14 2.21 23.70 10.40
C ARG A 14 3.17 23.21 11.48
N ARG A 15 3.20 23.88 12.65
CA ARG A 15 4.08 23.53 13.78
C ARG A 15 3.74 22.19 14.41
N ARG A 16 2.45 21.83 14.53
CA ARG A 16 2.04 20.51 15.03
C ARG A 16 2.30 19.40 14.01
N PHE A 17 2.07 19.68 12.72
CA PHE A 17 2.36 18.75 11.64
C PHE A 17 3.87 18.46 11.55
N LEU A 18 4.69 19.52 11.47
CA LEU A 18 6.15 19.41 11.46
C LEU A 18 6.72 18.90 12.79
N GLY A 19 6.10 19.22 13.92
CA GLY A 19 6.49 18.70 15.23
C GLY A 19 6.27 17.18 15.36
N GLY A 20 5.19 16.66 14.78
CA GLY A 20 4.98 15.21 14.65
C GLY A 20 6.01 14.53 13.74
N LEU A 21 6.54 15.26 12.74
CA LEU A 21 7.63 14.83 11.85
C LEU A 21 9.01 14.91 12.50
N GLY A 22 9.26 15.88 13.39
CA GLY A 22 10.54 16.06 14.07
C GLY A 22 10.87 14.94 15.07
N ILE A 23 9.84 14.34 15.67
CA ILE A 23 9.96 13.13 16.51
C ILE A 23 10.30 11.90 15.64
N ALA A 24 10.10 11.98 14.31
CA ALA A 24 10.39 10.90 13.37
C ALA A 24 11.83 10.76 12.92
N GLY A 25 12.59 11.85 12.96
CA GLY A 25 13.99 11.84 12.54
C GLY A 25 14.97 11.39 13.63
N THR A 26 14.59 11.45 14.92
CA THR A 26 15.55 11.41 16.03
C THR A 26 15.54 10.12 16.86
N ALA A 27 14.62 9.19 16.62
CA ALA A 27 14.52 7.94 17.39
C ALA A 27 15.57 6.86 17.05
N LEU A 28 16.58 7.15 16.22
CA LEU A 28 17.55 6.17 15.70
C LEU A 28 18.97 6.27 16.29
N ALA A 29 19.15 6.94 17.42
CA ALA A 29 20.40 6.96 18.16
C ALA A 29 20.20 6.52 19.62
N LEU A 30 19.90 5.24 19.83
CA LEU A 30 20.07 4.61 21.16
C LEU A 30 21.33 3.73 21.13
N PRO A 31 22.25 3.87 22.10
CA PRO A 31 23.39 2.98 22.22
C PRO A 31 22.94 1.56 22.54
N ALA A 32 23.64 0.58 21.97
CA ALA A 32 23.44 -0.84 22.19
C ALA A 32 23.66 -1.18 23.68
N GLY A 33 22.59 -1.19 24.48
CA GLY A 33 22.67 -1.46 25.91
C GLY A 33 21.46 -1.02 26.74
N ALA A 34 20.61 -0.13 26.22
CA ALA A 34 19.35 0.19 26.90
C ALA A 34 18.32 -0.91 26.66
N ARG A 35 17.85 -1.56 27.74
CA ARG A 35 16.63 -2.38 27.70
C ARG A 35 15.50 -1.47 27.22
N ALA A 36 14.94 -1.78 26.06
CA ALA A 36 13.76 -1.10 25.57
C ALA A 36 12.56 -1.60 26.39
N ASP A 37 12.17 -0.84 27.40
CA ASP A 37 10.79 -0.86 27.85
C ASP A 37 9.97 -0.28 26.70
N VAL A 38 9.52 -1.16 25.81
CA VAL A 38 8.56 -0.82 24.76
C VAL A 38 7.32 -0.32 25.48
N PRO A 39 6.93 0.96 25.34
CA PRO A 39 5.70 1.44 25.94
C PRO A 39 4.58 0.57 25.36
N ALA A 40 3.83 -0.10 26.23
CA ALA A 40 2.68 -0.87 25.82
C ALA A 40 1.79 -0.01 24.93
N MET A 41 1.57 -0.47 23.70
CA MET A 41 0.63 0.15 22.76
C MET A 41 -0.73 0.24 23.46
N PRO A 42 -1.30 1.44 23.66
CA PRO A 42 -2.66 1.54 24.18
C PRO A 42 -3.61 1.07 23.09
N GLY A 43 -4.26 -0.07 23.31
CA GLY A 43 -5.40 -0.53 22.50
C GLY A 43 -5.24 -1.90 21.84
N ALA A 44 -4.86 -2.93 22.58
CA ALA A 44 -5.35 -4.27 22.32
C ALA A 44 -6.41 -4.60 23.37
N SER A 45 -7.60 -3.97 23.26
CA SER A 45 -8.75 -4.45 24.02
C SER A 45 -9.20 -5.76 23.38
N SER A 46 -9.33 -6.81 24.17
CA SER A 46 -9.98 -8.08 23.82
C SER A 46 -11.51 -7.91 23.66
N GLY A 47 -11.93 -6.97 22.81
CA GLY A 47 -13.32 -6.74 22.44
C GLY A 47 -13.67 -7.56 21.20
N LYS A 48 -14.95 -7.95 21.06
CA LYS A 48 -15.51 -8.60 19.87
C LYS A 48 -14.92 -8.00 18.59
N THR A 49 -14.52 -8.84 17.64
CA THR A 49 -14.13 -8.42 16.29
C THR A 49 -15.19 -7.43 15.78
N PRO A 50 -14.80 -6.21 15.37
CA PRO A 50 -15.76 -5.21 14.92
C PRO A 50 -16.62 -5.75 13.77
N THR A 51 -17.93 -5.56 13.86
CA THR A 51 -18.85 -5.99 12.80
C THR A 51 -18.64 -5.15 11.54
N VAL A 52 -18.31 -5.81 10.44
CA VAL A 52 -18.28 -5.21 9.11
C VAL A 52 -19.70 -5.15 8.56
N TYR A 53 -20.15 -3.96 8.15
CA TYR A 53 -21.49 -3.75 7.60
C TYR A 53 -21.45 -3.67 6.06
N ALA A 54 -22.55 -4.09 5.43
CA ALA A 54 -22.85 -3.85 4.02
C ALA A 54 -24.27 -3.29 3.84
N THR A 55 -24.53 -2.67 2.70
CA THR A 55 -25.86 -2.19 2.31
C THR A 55 -26.36 -2.99 1.11
N LEU A 56 -27.59 -3.49 1.15
CA LEU A 56 -28.32 -4.04 0.01
C LEU A 56 -29.27 -2.99 -0.56
N TYR A 57 -29.28 -2.84 -1.89
CA TYR A 57 -30.21 -2.01 -2.64
C TYR A 57 -31.15 -2.90 -3.45
N ASP A 58 -32.44 -2.85 -3.17
CA ASP A 58 -33.48 -3.47 -3.99
C ASP A 58 -33.97 -2.47 -5.05
N LEU A 59 -33.41 -2.54 -6.26
CA LEU A 59 -33.65 -1.53 -7.31
C LEU A 59 -35.08 -1.55 -7.86
N ASP A 60 -35.81 -2.65 -7.70
CA ASP A 60 -37.22 -2.73 -8.12
C ASP A 60 -38.12 -1.81 -7.28
N ARG A 61 -37.72 -1.52 -6.04
CA ARG A 61 -38.45 -0.61 -5.13
C ARG A 61 -38.15 0.87 -5.37
N CYS A 62 -37.11 1.18 -6.15
CA CYS A 62 -36.64 2.56 -6.28
C CYS A 62 -37.45 3.31 -7.33
N VAL A 63 -38.25 4.28 -6.89
CA VAL A 63 -39.03 5.17 -7.77
C VAL A 63 -38.32 6.49 -8.11
N GLY A 64 -37.03 6.61 -7.80
CA GLY A 64 -36.25 7.80 -8.13
C GLY A 64 -36.61 9.09 -7.39
N CYS A 65 -37.39 9.03 -6.30
CA CYS A 65 -37.93 10.22 -5.60
C CYS A 65 -36.88 11.19 -4.99
N GLY A 66 -35.61 10.82 -4.90
CA GLY A 66 -34.56 11.73 -4.41
C GLY A 66 -34.50 11.95 -2.89
N ALA A 67 -35.42 11.44 -2.08
CA ALA A 67 -35.41 11.62 -0.61
C ALA A 67 -34.07 11.24 0.04
N CYS A 68 -33.42 10.18 -0.46
CA CYS A 68 -32.11 9.76 0.01
C CYS A 68 -30.97 10.76 -0.32
N VAL A 69 -31.09 11.47 -1.45
CA VAL A 69 -30.16 12.52 -1.88
C VAL A 69 -30.30 13.74 -0.99
N GLU A 70 -31.54 14.19 -0.77
CA GLU A 70 -31.86 15.33 0.10
C GLU A 70 -31.38 15.09 1.55
N ALA A 71 -31.69 13.93 2.13
CA ALA A 71 -31.22 13.58 3.47
C ALA A 71 -29.67 13.50 3.56
N CYS A 72 -29.01 13.08 2.48
CA CYS A 72 -27.55 13.10 2.40
C CYS A 72 -27.01 14.54 2.34
N HIS A 73 -27.66 15.43 1.59
CA HIS A 73 -27.33 16.84 1.50
C HIS A 73 -27.49 17.56 2.82
N GLU A 74 -28.67 17.45 3.44
CA GLU A 74 -28.99 18.12 4.71
C GLU A 74 -28.00 17.72 5.80
N ARG A 75 -27.79 16.40 5.96
CA ARG A 75 -26.82 15.85 6.92
C ARG A 75 -25.42 16.45 6.75
N ASN A 76 -24.94 16.50 5.51
CA ASN A 76 -23.56 16.84 5.21
C ASN A 76 -23.35 18.34 4.93
N GLY A 77 -24.40 19.16 4.99
CA GLY A 77 -24.31 20.60 4.66
C GLY A 77 -23.18 21.32 5.42
N ALA A 78 -23.01 21.05 6.72
CA ALA A 78 -21.94 21.63 7.53
C ALA A 78 -20.52 21.08 7.21
N ARG A 79 -20.43 19.98 6.46
CA ARG A 79 -19.18 19.32 6.05
C ARG A 79 -18.77 19.69 4.63
N TYR A 80 -19.64 20.37 3.89
CA TYR A 80 -19.33 20.83 2.54
C TYR A 80 -18.26 21.92 2.56
N PRO A 81 -17.33 21.89 1.58
CA PRO A 81 -16.19 22.78 1.59
C PRO A 81 -16.57 24.24 1.36
N GLU A 82 -15.96 25.14 2.12
CA GLU A 82 -15.98 26.58 1.89
C GLU A 82 -14.58 27.04 1.43
N PRO A 83 -14.35 27.21 0.12
CA PRO A 83 -13.01 27.44 -0.39
C PRO A 83 -12.56 28.90 -0.26
N ILE A 84 -11.27 29.08 0.03
CA ILE A 84 -10.62 30.38 0.13
C ILE A 84 -10.14 30.79 -1.27
N LYS A 85 -10.70 31.88 -1.80
CA LYS A 85 -10.33 32.49 -3.09
C LYS A 85 -9.44 33.75 -2.87
N PRO A 86 -8.56 34.12 -3.81
CA PRO A 86 -8.21 33.37 -5.03
C PRO A 86 -7.44 32.10 -4.71
N PHE A 87 -7.55 31.08 -5.58
CA PHE A 87 -6.78 29.85 -5.39
C PHE A 87 -5.30 30.08 -5.68
N PRO A 88 -4.39 29.40 -4.98
CA PRO A 88 -2.97 29.48 -5.28
C PRO A 88 -2.66 29.01 -6.70
N ASP A 89 -1.74 29.72 -7.37
CA ASP A 89 -1.15 29.27 -8.63
C ASP A 89 -0.25 28.07 -8.39
N LEU A 90 -0.73 26.92 -8.83
CA LEU A 90 -0.07 25.64 -8.63
C LEU A 90 1.16 25.50 -9.54
N VAL A 91 2.17 24.82 -9.02
CA VAL A 91 3.41 24.47 -9.73
C VAL A 91 3.40 22.96 -10.05
N PRO A 92 3.72 22.58 -11.30
CA PRO A 92 4.06 23.41 -12.47
C PRO A 92 2.88 24.18 -13.05
N ALA A 93 3.20 25.24 -13.81
CA ALA A 93 2.22 26.00 -14.58
C ALA A 93 1.39 25.07 -15.49
N GLY A 94 0.07 25.29 -15.54
CA GLY A 94 -0.88 24.42 -16.23
C GLY A 94 -1.59 23.39 -15.32
N THR A 95 -1.15 23.22 -14.07
CA THR A 95 -1.88 22.41 -13.08
C THR A 95 -3.21 23.08 -12.73
N LYS A 96 -4.34 22.41 -13.01
CA LYS A 96 -5.68 23.00 -12.84
C LYS A 96 -6.22 22.86 -11.41
N ASN A 97 -6.72 23.97 -10.88
CA ASN A 97 -7.62 23.97 -9.73
C ASN A 97 -8.99 23.38 -10.14
N GLU A 98 -9.67 22.72 -9.21
CA GLU A 98 -11.05 22.22 -9.41
C GLU A 98 -11.96 22.99 -8.46
N ASP A 99 -12.89 23.76 -9.03
CA ASP A 99 -13.85 24.54 -8.26
C ASP A 99 -15.29 24.13 -8.58
N TRP A 100 -16.00 23.74 -7.52
CA TRP A 100 -17.41 23.42 -7.53
C TRP A 100 -18.22 24.38 -6.66
N SER A 101 -17.60 25.40 -6.03
CA SER A 101 -18.29 26.28 -5.09
C SER A 101 -19.44 27.07 -5.68
N ASP A 102 -19.39 27.30 -7.00
CA ASP A 102 -20.37 28.07 -7.76
C ASP A 102 -21.39 27.14 -8.48
N ARG A 103 -21.31 25.82 -8.23
CA ARG A 103 -22.14 24.77 -8.86
C ARG A 103 -22.58 23.73 -7.82
N ARG A 104 -23.05 24.20 -6.67
CA ARG A 104 -23.41 23.34 -5.51
C ARG A 104 -24.73 22.62 -5.69
N ASP A 105 -25.58 23.16 -6.55
CA ASP A 105 -26.90 22.68 -6.94
C ASP A 105 -26.84 21.51 -7.94
N VAL A 106 -25.67 21.19 -8.51
CA VAL A 106 -25.50 20.06 -9.41
C VAL A 106 -25.78 18.74 -8.68
N ASP A 107 -26.90 18.12 -9.02
CA ASP A 107 -27.44 16.91 -8.38
C ASP A 107 -27.41 15.67 -9.30
N ASP A 108 -27.06 15.83 -10.58
CA ASP A 108 -27.07 14.78 -11.61
C ASP A 108 -25.81 13.89 -11.65
N ARG A 109 -24.91 14.07 -10.68
CA ARG A 109 -23.62 13.38 -10.55
C ARG A 109 -23.01 13.58 -9.17
N LEU A 110 -21.98 12.79 -8.88
CA LEU A 110 -21.15 13.01 -7.71
C LEU A 110 -20.29 14.27 -7.86
N THR A 111 -20.28 15.10 -6.82
CA THR A 111 -19.46 16.32 -6.70
C THR A 111 -18.91 16.43 -5.27
N PRO A 112 -18.04 17.41 -4.95
CA PRO A 112 -17.68 17.69 -3.57
C PRO A 112 -18.86 18.11 -2.67
N TYR A 113 -19.96 18.55 -3.28
CA TYR A 113 -21.19 19.02 -2.63
C TYR A 113 -22.37 18.05 -2.81
N ASN A 114 -22.19 16.96 -3.57
CA ASN A 114 -23.21 15.94 -3.78
C ASN A 114 -22.60 14.55 -3.73
N TRP A 115 -22.83 13.81 -2.64
CA TRP A 115 -22.15 12.53 -2.36
C TRP A 115 -22.99 11.30 -2.69
N LEU A 116 -24.24 11.50 -3.07
CA LEU A 116 -25.22 10.49 -3.45
C LEU A 116 -26.18 11.12 -4.46
N TYR A 117 -26.35 10.53 -5.64
CA TYR A 117 -27.36 10.98 -6.60
C TYR A 117 -28.16 9.82 -7.18
N ILE A 118 -29.27 10.09 -7.88
CA ILE A 118 -30.04 9.06 -8.60
C ILE A 118 -29.60 9.04 -10.06
N GLN A 119 -29.12 7.89 -10.53
CA GLN A 119 -28.83 7.66 -11.94
C GLN A 119 -29.97 6.86 -12.55
N SER A 120 -30.77 7.52 -13.38
CA SER A 120 -31.94 6.92 -14.03
C SER A 120 -31.64 6.56 -15.49
N ALA A 121 -32.27 5.50 -15.99
CA ALA A 121 -32.31 5.17 -17.41
C ALA A 121 -33.53 4.31 -17.74
N THR A 122 -34.02 4.44 -18.97
CA THR A 122 -34.99 3.50 -19.54
C THR A 122 -34.22 2.33 -20.15
N VAL A 123 -34.60 1.12 -19.78
CA VAL A 123 -34.01 -0.11 -20.30
C VAL A 123 -35.09 -0.90 -21.03
N ASP A 124 -34.79 -1.31 -22.26
CA ASP A 124 -35.67 -2.20 -23.01
C ASP A 124 -35.58 -3.62 -22.44
N THR A 125 -36.70 -4.14 -21.97
CA THR A 125 -36.85 -5.51 -21.47
C THR A 125 -37.78 -6.31 -22.38
N PRO A 126 -37.77 -7.66 -22.33
CA PRO A 126 -38.73 -8.47 -23.09
C PRO A 126 -40.20 -8.11 -22.81
N GLU A 127 -40.51 -7.59 -21.62
CA GLU A 127 -41.84 -7.16 -21.19
C GLU A 127 -42.18 -5.72 -21.60
N GLY A 128 -41.24 -5.00 -22.21
CA GLY A 128 -41.36 -3.60 -22.65
C GLY A 128 -40.33 -2.67 -22.01
N PRO A 129 -40.32 -1.37 -22.35
CA PRO A 129 -39.43 -0.40 -21.73
C PRO A 129 -39.72 -0.26 -20.23
N ARG A 130 -38.69 -0.34 -19.41
CA ARG A 130 -38.77 -0.17 -17.95
C ARG A 130 -37.85 0.96 -17.50
N GLU A 131 -38.37 1.87 -16.70
CA GLU A 131 -37.55 2.90 -16.06
C GLU A 131 -36.84 2.31 -14.83
N MET A 132 -35.53 2.52 -14.76
CA MET A 132 -34.68 2.01 -13.68
C MET A 132 -33.98 3.17 -12.99
N HIS A 133 -34.03 3.21 -11.66
CA HIS A 133 -33.41 4.24 -10.84
C HIS A 133 -32.34 3.64 -9.93
N VAL A 134 -31.10 4.11 -10.06
CA VAL A 134 -29.97 3.58 -9.30
C VAL A 134 -29.40 4.66 -8.39
N PRO A 135 -29.57 4.59 -7.07
CA PRO A 135 -28.88 5.49 -6.15
C PRO A 135 -27.36 5.22 -6.21
N ARG A 136 -26.57 6.23 -6.62
CA ARG A 136 -25.12 6.13 -6.84
C ARG A 136 -24.35 6.86 -5.76
N ARG A 137 -23.45 6.13 -5.10
CA ARG A 137 -22.48 6.64 -4.14
C ARG A 137 -21.27 5.71 -4.08
N CYS A 138 -20.34 5.96 -3.16
CA CYS A 138 -19.21 5.05 -2.91
C CYS A 138 -19.69 3.62 -2.58
N LEU A 139 -19.04 2.62 -3.16
CA LEU A 139 -19.37 1.21 -2.90
C LEU A 139 -18.68 0.62 -1.66
N HIS A 140 -17.79 1.40 -1.02
CA HIS A 140 -17.05 1.01 0.19
C HIS A 140 -16.39 -0.37 0.06
N CYS A 141 -15.55 -0.54 -0.96
CA CYS A 141 -14.92 -1.82 -1.31
C CYS A 141 -14.25 -2.51 -0.11
N ALA A 142 -14.26 -3.86 -0.11
CA ALA A 142 -13.54 -4.66 0.89
C ALA A 142 -12.01 -4.50 0.75
N ASN A 143 -11.54 -4.40 -0.51
CA ASN A 143 -10.14 -4.10 -0.86
C ASN A 143 -10.03 -2.75 -1.62
N PRO A 144 -10.14 -1.61 -0.93
CA PRO A 144 -10.29 -0.30 -1.57
C PRO A 144 -8.94 0.31 -2.03
N PRO A 145 -8.65 0.38 -3.35
CA PRO A 145 -7.41 1.01 -3.83
C PRO A 145 -7.33 2.49 -3.42
N CYS A 146 -8.47 3.17 -3.33
CA CYS A 146 -8.54 4.58 -2.95
C CYS A 146 -8.05 4.86 -1.51
N ALA A 147 -8.15 3.89 -0.60
CA ALA A 147 -7.66 4.00 0.77
C ALA A 147 -6.26 3.39 0.93
N ASN A 148 -6.04 2.17 0.41
CA ASN A 148 -4.76 1.47 0.53
C ASN A 148 -3.60 2.29 -0.04
N LEU A 149 -3.87 3.08 -1.09
CA LEU A 149 -2.85 3.80 -1.83
C LEU A 149 -2.71 5.28 -1.44
N CYS A 150 -3.44 5.73 -0.41
CA CYS A 150 -3.36 7.09 0.11
C CYS A 150 -2.07 7.26 0.92
N PRO A 151 -1.13 8.12 0.48
CA PRO A 151 0.15 8.29 1.18
C PRO A 151 0.07 9.15 2.44
N TRP A 152 -1.10 9.76 2.71
CA TRP A 152 -1.32 10.70 3.80
C TRP A 152 -2.18 10.10 4.92
N GLY A 153 -2.60 8.85 4.79
CA GLY A 153 -3.55 8.21 5.72
C GLY A 153 -4.94 8.88 5.76
N SER A 154 -5.21 9.82 4.84
CA SER A 154 -6.46 10.57 4.83
C SER A 154 -7.63 9.71 4.37
N ALA A 155 -7.42 8.87 3.36
CA ALA A 155 -8.41 7.86 2.98
C ALA A 155 -8.10 6.56 3.73
N ARG A 156 -9.11 6.01 4.42
CA ARG A 156 -8.96 4.80 5.23
C ARG A 156 -10.22 3.95 5.18
N ARG A 157 -10.08 2.71 5.60
CA ARG A 157 -11.19 1.81 5.87
C ARG A 157 -11.40 1.72 7.38
N GLU A 158 -12.58 2.10 7.82
CA GLU A 158 -13.02 1.96 9.19
C GLU A 158 -13.30 0.48 9.51
N THR A 159 -13.26 0.13 10.78
CA THR A 159 -13.54 -1.24 11.26
C THR A 159 -14.96 -1.71 10.93
N SER A 160 -15.89 -0.78 10.72
CA SER A 160 -17.25 -1.06 10.24
C SER A 160 -17.32 -1.46 8.75
N GLY A 161 -16.19 -1.45 8.03
CA GLY A 161 -16.10 -1.63 6.58
C GLY A 161 -16.35 -0.35 5.76
N ALA A 162 -16.66 0.78 6.42
CA ALA A 162 -16.86 2.04 5.71
C ALA A 162 -15.50 2.59 5.26
N VAL A 163 -15.34 2.82 3.95
CA VAL A 163 -14.20 3.59 3.45
C VAL A 163 -14.50 5.09 3.57
N SER A 164 -13.66 5.88 4.24
CA SER A 164 -13.86 7.32 4.51
C SER A 164 -12.67 8.16 4.04
N ILE A 165 -12.86 9.48 3.87
CA ILE A 165 -11.76 10.45 3.65
C ILE A 165 -11.81 11.52 4.74
N GLU A 166 -10.71 11.67 5.45
CA GLU A 166 -10.49 12.66 6.48
C GLU A 166 -10.01 13.98 5.87
N ALA A 167 -10.92 14.95 5.78
CA ALA A 167 -10.65 16.26 5.19
C ALA A 167 -9.48 16.99 5.86
N SER A 168 -9.31 16.83 7.18
CA SER A 168 -8.30 17.55 7.96
C SER A 168 -6.85 17.17 7.65
N THR A 169 -6.63 15.97 7.10
CA THR A 169 -5.29 15.48 6.73
C THR A 169 -5.10 15.37 5.21
N CYS A 170 -6.18 15.54 4.44
CA CYS A 170 -6.15 15.41 3.00
C CYS A 170 -5.38 16.56 2.35
N LEU A 171 -4.48 16.23 1.43
CA LEU A 171 -3.78 17.18 0.57
C LEU A 171 -4.36 17.27 -0.85
N GLY A 172 -5.44 16.54 -1.16
CA GLY A 172 -6.13 16.73 -2.46
C GLY A 172 -5.32 16.29 -3.68
N GLY A 173 -4.44 15.29 -3.54
CA GLY A 173 -3.63 14.79 -4.66
C GLY A 173 -4.41 14.00 -5.72
N ALA A 174 -5.73 13.86 -5.60
CA ALA A 174 -6.66 13.17 -6.53
C ALA A 174 -6.36 11.69 -6.87
N LYS A 175 -5.28 11.10 -6.36
CA LYS A 175 -4.92 9.70 -6.60
C LYS A 175 -6.05 8.71 -6.29
N CYS A 176 -6.80 8.95 -5.20
CA CYS A 176 -7.95 8.12 -4.83
C CYS A 176 -9.05 8.12 -5.89
N ARG A 177 -9.21 9.20 -6.69
CA ARG A 177 -10.11 9.25 -7.83
C ARG A 177 -9.55 8.47 -9.01
N THR A 178 -8.26 8.61 -9.30
CA THR A 178 -7.58 7.92 -10.40
C THR A 178 -7.64 6.41 -10.27
N VAL A 179 -7.40 5.88 -9.06
CA VAL A 179 -7.36 4.42 -8.82
C VAL A 179 -8.72 3.82 -8.46
N CYS A 180 -9.76 4.64 -8.29
CA CYS A 180 -11.11 4.14 -8.05
C CYS A 180 -11.71 3.70 -9.40
N PRO A 181 -12.12 2.44 -9.57
CA PRO A 181 -12.70 1.96 -10.82
C PRO A 181 -13.94 2.77 -11.27
N TRP A 182 -14.66 3.33 -10.30
CA TRP A 182 -15.86 4.12 -10.51
C TRP A 182 -15.62 5.64 -10.45
N HIS A 183 -14.37 6.10 -10.25
CA HIS A 183 -14.00 7.52 -10.15
C HIS A 183 -14.86 8.34 -9.15
N ILE A 184 -15.32 7.72 -8.06
CA ILE A 184 -16.24 8.29 -7.07
C ILE A 184 -15.69 9.55 -6.37
N PRO A 185 -14.45 9.58 -5.84
CA PRO A 185 -13.97 10.72 -5.07
C PRO A 185 -13.86 11.98 -5.92
N GLN A 186 -14.44 13.10 -5.46
CA GLN A 186 -14.39 14.39 -6.15
C GLN A 186 -13.58 15.42 -5.38
N ARG A 187 -12.95 16.37 -6.07
CA ARG A 187 -12.02 17.32 -5.47
C ARG A 187 -12.59 18.72 -5.41
N GLN A 188 -12.33 19.42 -4.30
CA GLN A 188 -12.51 20.87 -4.19
C GLN A 188 -11.16 21.51 -3.86
N SER A 189 -10.68 22.40 -4.72
CA SER A 189 -9.53 23.28 -4.47
C SER A 189 -9.89 24.42 -3.50
N GLY A 190 -8.88 25.05 -2.92
CA GLY A 190 -9.08 26.19 -1.99
C GLY A 190 -9.49 25.78 -0.57
N VAL A 191 -9.41 24.48 -0.23
CA VAL A 191 -9.67 23.97 1.12
C VAL A 191 -8.62 22.95 1.57
N GLY A 192 -8.44 22.80 2.88
CA GLY A 192 -7.61 21.75 3.47
C GLY A 192 -6.18 22.16 3.78
N LEU A 193 -5.44 21.20 4.32
CA LEU A 193 -4.13 21.39 4.96
C LEU A 193 -3.05 21.93 4.02
N TYR A 194 -3.23 21.74 2.71
CA TYR A 194 -2.24 22.13 1.70
C TYR A 194 -2.00 23.65 1.65
N LEU A 195 -3.04 24.45 1.94
CA LEU A 195 -2.97 25.91 2.06
C LEU A 195 -2.11 26.35 3.24
N ASP A 196 -2.07 25.55 4.31
CA ASP A 196 -1.22 25.85 5.45
C ASP A 196 0.19 25.34 5.21
N LEU A 197 0.42 24.27 4.43
CA LEU A 197 1.73 23.62 4.29
C LEU A 197 2.59 24.15 3.13
N MET A 198 2.13 24.01 1.89
CA MET A 198 2.87 24.40 0.68
C MET A 198 1.85 24.67 -0.44
N PRO A 199 1.12 25.81 -0.39
CA PRO A 199 -0.06 26.07 -1.22
C PRO A 199 0.11 25.83 -2.72
N ARG A 200 1.32 26.08 -3.22
CA ARG A 200 1.65 25.99 -4.65
C ARG A 200 2.27 24.65 -5.06
N PHE A 201 2.90 23.93 -4.13
CA PHE A 201 3.80 22.80 -4.45
C PHE A 201 3.25 21.45 -4.01
N ALA A 202 2.56 21.37 -2.87
CA ALA A 202 2.08 20.09 -2.35
C ALA A 202 0.59 20.13 -2.17
N GLY A 203 -0.13 19.31 -2.95
CA GLY A 203 -1.57 19.19 -2.85
C GLY A 203 -2.37 20.16 -3.71
N ASN A 204 -3.69 20.00 -3.70
CA ASN A 204 -4.62 20.74 -4.55
C ASN A 204 -6.07 20.65 -4.01
N GLY A 205 -6.25 20.81 -2.70
CA GLY A 205 -7.58 20.79 -2.08
C GLY A 205 -7.84 19.60 -1.17
N VAL A 206 -9.11 19.18 -1.13
CA VAL A 206 -9.59 18.00 -0.39
C VAL A 206 -10.45 17.13 -1.32
N MET A 207 -10.39 15.82 -1.09
CA MET A 207 -11.21 14.83 -1.78
C MET A 207 -12.44 14.48 -0.94
N TYR A 208 -13.60 14.37 -1.57
CA TYR A 208 -14.90 14.13 -0.94
C TYR A 208 -15.61 12.96 -1.61
N LYS A 209 -16.40 12.23 -0.82
CA LYS A 209 -17.24 11.11 -1.25
C LYS A 209 -18.12 10.68 -0.07
N CYS A 210 -19.12 9.85 -0.34
CA CYS A 210 -19.86 9.17 0.71
C CYS A 210 -18.92 8.40 1.67
N ASP A 211 -19.19 8.54 2.96
CA ASP A 211 -18.52 7.88 4.08
C ASP A 211 -19.44 6.86 4.80
N ARG A 212 -20.61 6.58 4.21
CA ARG A 212 -21.67 5.73 4.78
C ARG A 212 -22.11 6.16 6.18
N CYS A 213 -22.10 7.47 6.48
CA CYS A 213 -22.49 7.97 7.80
C CYS A 213 -21.75 7.22 8.93
N ALA A 214 -20.44 7.00 8.74
CA ALA A 214 -19.63 6.17 9.64
C ALA A 214 -19.73 6.61 11.11
N ASP A 215 -19.89 7.91 11.37
CA ASP A 215 -20.07 8.48 12.69
C ASP A 215 -21.42 8.11 13.34
N ILE A 216 -22.50 7.98 12.58
CA ILE A 216 -23.79 7.48 13.10
C ILE A 216 -23.75 5.97 13.28
N THR A 217 -23.21 5.25 12.30
CA THR A 217 -23.13 3.79 12.34
C THR A 217 -22.29 3.34 13.54
N ALA A 218 -21.23 4.07 13.87
CA ALA A 218 -20.40 3.82 15.06
C ALA A 218 -21.17 3.97 16.39
N ARG A 219 -22.29 4.70 16.41
CA ARG A 219 -23.18 4.86 17.58
C ARG A 219 -24.42 3.96 17.53
N GLY A 220 -24.48 3.02 16.58
CA GLY A 220 -25.59 2.08 16.43
C GLY A 220 -26.80 2.62 15.67
N GLY A 221 -26.73 3.82 15.08
CA GLY A 221 -27.78 4.33 14.19
C GLY A 221 -27.60 3.86 12.74
N ILE A 222 -28.56 4.22 11.88
CA ILE A 222 -28.53 3.92 10.45
C ILE A 222 -28.17 5.16 9.61
N PRO A 223 -27.58 5.01 8.42
CA PRO A 223 -27.30 6.14 7.53
C PRO A 223 -28.54 6.95 7.17
N ALA A 224 -28.42 8.28 7.12
CA ALA A 224 -29.54 9.19 6.83
C ALA A 224 -30.26 8.88 5.50
N CYS A 225 -29.50 8.46 4.48
CA CYS A 225 -30.07 8.09 3.18
C CYS A 225 -30.90 6.79 3.22
N ILE A 226 -30.73 5.95 4.25
CA ILE A 226 -31.51 4.74 4.48
C ILE A 226 -32.76 5.11 5.30
N GLU A 227 -32.57 5.85 6.39
CA GLU A 227 -33.64 6.30 7.28
C GLU A 227 -34.72 7.12 6.55
N ALA A 228 -34.31 7.98 5.61
CA ALA A 228 -35.23 8.84 4.87
C ALA A 228 -35.95 8.16 3.71
N CYS A 229 -35.64 6.90 3.36
CA CYS A 229 -36.20 6.26 2.16
C CYS A 229 -37.62 5.73 2.44
N PRO A 230 -38.69 6.29 1.82
CA PRO A 230 -40.06 5.87 2.12
C PRO A 230 -40.44 4.51 1.50
N TYR A 231 -39.56 3.92 0.68
CA TYR A 231 -39.79 2.67 -0.04
C TYR A 231 -38.89 1.52 0.43
N ASP A 232 -38.11 1.73 1.51
CA ASP A 232 -37.19 0.73 2.05
C ASP A 232 -36.30 0.08 0.97
N VAL A 233 -35.79 0.92 0.05
CA VAL A 233 -34.90 0.48 -1.04
C VAL A 233 -33.59 -0.07 -0.48
N GLN A 234 -33.17 0.42 0.68
CA GLN A 234 -31.87 0.13 1.27
C GLN A 234 -32.01 -0.61 2.59
N THR A 235 -31.25 -1.68 2.75
CA THR A 235 -31.10 -2.38 4.05
C THR A 235 -29.64 -2.42 4.44
N ILE A 236 -29.32 -2.15 5.70
CA ILE A 236 -27.95 -2.22 6.25
C ILE A 236 -27.87 -3.28 7.34
N GLY A 237 -26.80 -4.06 7.35
CA GLY A 237 -26.58 -5.11 8.34
C GLY A 237 -25.18 -5.70 8.26
N PRO A 238 -24.86 -6.70 9.12
CA PRO A 238 -23.61 -7.45 9.02
C PRO A 238 -23.40 -7.96 7.59
N ARG A 239 -22.18 -7.81 7.07
CA ARG A 239 -21.87 -8.08 5.67
C ARG A 239 -22.32 -9.48 5.22
N ASP A 240 -22.02 -10.50 6.00
CA ASP A 240 -22.35 -11.88 5.63
C ASP A 240 -23.86 -12.13 5.59
N ALA A 241 -24.61 -11.52 6.52
CA ALA A 241 -26.07 -11.59 6.53
C ALA A 241 -26.67 -10.88 5.31
N ILE A 242 -26.14 -9.71 4.96
CA ILE A 242 -26.56 -8.95 3.78
C ILE A 242 -26.25 -9.71 2.47
N ILE A 243 -25.09 -10.37 2.39
CA ILE A 243 -24.73 -11.21 1.24
C ILE A 243 -25.65 -12.43 1.13
N ALA A 244 -25.92 -13.10 2.25
CA ALA A 244 -26.82 -14.24 2.28
C ALA A 244 -28.23 -13.83 1.81
N GLU A 245 -28.74 -12.70 2.32
CA GLU A 245 -30.03 -12.16 1.93
C GLU A 245 -30.07 -11.76 0.45
N ALA A 246 -29.04 -11.07 -0.05
CA ALA A 246 -28.94 -10.70 -1.46
C ALA A 246 -28.98 -11.94 -2.38
N LYS A 247 -28.24 -13.00 -2.04
CA LYS A 247 -28.23 -14.27 -2.80
C LYS A 247 -29.57 -14.99 -2.73
N ARG A 248 -30.22 -15.00 -1.55
CA ARG A 248 -31.54 -15.59 -1.36
C ARG A 248 -32.57 -14.89 -2.26
N LEU A 249 -32.67 -13.56 -2.18
CA LEU A 249 -33.60 -12.77 -2.99
C LEU A 249 -33.33 -12.88 -4.49
N ALA A 250 -32.06 -12.88 -4.90
CA ALA A 250 -31.69 -13.08 -6.30
C ALA A 250 -32.13 -14.45 -6.83
N ALA A 251 -31.95 -15.51 -6.04
CA ALA A 251 -32.38 -16.85 -6.41
C ALA A 251 -33.92 -16.99 -6.46
N GLU A 252 -34.61 -16.44 -5.46
CA GLU A 252 -36.08 -16.49 -5.37
C GLU A 252 -36.78 -15.73 -6.50
N ARG A 253 -36.23 -14.58 -6.89
CA ARG A 253 -36.84 -13.69 -7.90
C ARG A 253 -36.26 -13.89 -9.30
N GLY A 254 -35.18 -14.66 -9.45
CA GLY A 254 -34.46 -14.81 -10.72
C GLY A 254 -33.76 -13.52 -11.15
N TRP A 255 -33.22 -12.76 -10.18
CA TRP A 255 -32.69 -11.40 -10.39
C TRP A 255 -31.17 -11.34 -10.33
N HIS A 256 -30.61 -10.18 -10.69
CA HIS A 256 -29.18 -9.99 -10.87
C HIS A 256 -28.55 -9.23 -9.70
N LEU A 257 -27.32 -9.60 -9.34
CA LEU A 257 -26.54 -8.94 -8.28
C LEU A 257 -25.36 -8.19 -8.87
N TYR A 258 -25.01 -7.05 -8.26
CA TYR A 258 -23.80 -6.27 -8.55
C TYR A 258 -23.13 -5.83 -7.25
N GLY A 259 -21.80 -5.77 -7.25
CA GLY A 259 -20.98 -5.37 -6.10
C GLY A 259 -20.51 -6.52 -5.22
N LEU A 260 -20.96 -7.76 -5.45
CA LEU A 260 -20.51 -8.93 -4.68
C LEU A 260 -19.07 -9.32 -4.98
N ASP A 261 -18.74 -9.39 -6.27
CA ASP A 261 -17.42 -9.81 -6.77
C ASP A 261 -16.64 -8.65 -7.38
N ASP A 262 -17.31 -7.52 -7.66
CA ASP A 262 -16.71 -6.33 -8.25
C ASP A 262 -15.60 -5.76 -7.36
N ASN A 263 -14.43 -5.54 -7.96
CA ASN A 263 -13.21 -5.10 -7.28
C ASN A 263 -12.86 -5.95 -6.05
N GLY A 264 -12.99 -7.28 -6.15
CA GLY A 264 -12.72 -8.20 -5.03
C GLY A 264 -13.80 -8.17 -3.94
N GLY A 265 -14.94 -7.56 -4.26
CA GLY A 265 -16.11 -7.43 -3.41
C GLY A 265 -16.25 -6.07 -2.74
N THR A 266 -17.50 -5.65 -2.62
CA THR A 266 -17.88 -4.36 -2.05
C THR A 266 -18.78 -4.50 -0.84
N ASN A 267 -19.07 -3.37 -0.19
CA ASN A 267 -20.01 -3.29 0.93
C ASN A 267 -21.28 -2.49 0.55
N THR A 268 -21.54 -2.38 -0.75
CA THR A 268 -22.76 -1.83 -1.35
C THR A 268 -23.17 -2.77 -2.48
N ILE A 269 -24.20 -3.56 -2.25
CA ILE A 269 -24.69 -4.59 -3.15
C ILE A 269 -25.99 -4.10 -3.76
N TYR A 270 -26.12 -4.23 -5.08
CA TYR A 270 -27.37 -3.95 -5.79
C TYR A 270 -28.01 -5.26 -6.23
N LEU A 271 -29.32 -5.33 -6.07
CA LEU A 271 -30.21 -6.35 -6.60
C LEU A 271 -31.09 -5.69 -7.65
N SER A 272 -31.14 -6.26 -8.86
CA SER A 272 -31.83 -5.67 -10.01
C SER A 272 -32.70 -6.69 -10.73
N PRO A 273 -33.96 -6.35 -11.09
CA PRO A 273 -34.79 -7.17 -11.98
C PRO A 273 -34.26 -7.21 -13.42
N VAL A 274 -33.36 -6.28 -13.79
CA VAL A 274 -32.77 -6.17 -15.12
C VAL A 274 -31.27 -6.46 -15.07
N PRO A 275 -30.68 -7.18 -16.05
CA PRO A 275 -29.24 -7.41 -16.12
C PRO A 275 -28.41 -6.12 -16.08
N PHE A 276 -27.36 -6.10 -15.27
CA PHE A 276 -26.49 -4.93 -15.14
C PHE A 276 -25.75 -4.55 -16.43
N GLY A 277 -25.56 -5.48 -17.38
CA GLY A 277 -25.01 -5.15 -18.69
C GLY A 277 -25.94 -4.26 -19.52
N LEU A 278 -27.27 -4.51 -19.48
CA LEU A 278 -28.26 -3.67 -20.14
C LEU A 278 -28.39 -2.32 -19.42
N LEU A 279 -28.42 -2.36 -18.09
CA LEU A 279 -28.48 -1.14 -17.29
C LEU A 279 -27.24 -0.26 -17.50
N ASP A 280 -26.02 -0.84 -17.53
CA ASP A 280 -24.79 -0.11 -17.84
C ASP A 280 -24.83 0.55 -19.22
N ALA A 281 -25.36 -0.15 -20.23
CA ALA A 281 -25.48 0.38 -21.58
C ALA A 281 -26.41 1.61 -21.64
N ALA A 282 -27.48 1.61 -20.85
CA ALA A 282 -28.50 2.66 -20.87
C ALA A 282 -28.15 3.89 -20.00
N ILE A 283 -27.43 3.71 -18.89
CA ILE A 283 -27.14 4.82 -17.97
C ILE A 283 -26.16 5.86 -18.56
N PRO A 284 -26.33 7.15 -18.25
CA PRO A 284 -25.38 8.18 -18.64
C PRO A 284 -24.07 8.02 -17.86
N LYS A 285 -22.94 7.96 -18.57
CA LYS A 285 -21.58 7.78 -18.00
C LYS A 285 -20.73 9.04 -18.21
N GLY A 286 -19.75 9.26 -17.33
CA GLY A 286 -18.84 10.42 -17.43
C GLY A 286 -18.26 10.86 -16.08
N PRO A 287 -17.63 12.05 -16.01
CA PRO A 287 -17.09 12.58 -14.76
C PRO A 287 -18.16 12.69 -13.67
N GLY A 288 -17.94 12.02 -12.54
CA GLY A 288 -18.91 11.96 -11.43
C GLY A 288 -20.10 11.02 -11.67
N ARG A 289 -20.16 10.35 -12.83
CA ARG A 289 -21.23 9.43 -13.23
C ARG A 289 -20.68 8.01 -13.45
N PRO A 290 -20.57 7.20 -12.37
CA PRO A 290 -19.93 5.88 -12.42
C PRO A 290 -20.71 4.89 -13.28
N HIS A 291 -19.98 4.03 -13.99
CA HIS A 291 -20.52 2.90 -14.74
C HIS A 291 -20.98 1.75 -13.81
N LEU A 292 -21.65 0.74 -14.39
CA LEU A 292 -22.08 -0.52 -13.79
C LEU A 292 -21.45 -1.75 -14.46
N ALA A 293 -20.52 -1.56 -15.41
CA ALA A 293 -19.74 -2.67 -15.95
C ALA A 293 -18.98 -3.44 -14.84
N PRO A 294 -18.77 -4.77 -15.00
CA PRO A 294 -18.01 -5.58 -14.06
C PRO A 294 -16.58 -5.07 -13.87
N VAL A 295 -16.08 -5.14 -12.63
CA VAL A 295 -14.75 -4.64 -12.28
C VAL A 295 -13.88 -5.74 -11.67
N ALA A 296 -12.70 -5.98 -12.24
CA ALA A 296 -11.71 -6.87 -11.64
C ALA A 296 -11.11 -6.30 -10.34
N ASP A 297 -10.66 -7.15 -9.42
CA ASP A 297 -9.96 -6.72 -8.21
C ASP A 297 -8.65 -5.98 -8.54
N ALA A 298 -8.70 -4.65 -8.42
CA ALA A 298 -7.58 -3.77 -8.73
C ALA A 298 -6.40 -3.90 -7.77
N MET A 299 -6.55 -4.63 -6.67
CA MET A 299 -5.54 -4.80 -5.62
C MET A 299 -5.11 -6.26 -5.45
N ARG A 300 -5.60 -7.18 -6.29
CA ARG A 300 -5.31 -8.63 -6.18
C ARG A 300 -3.84 -8.94 -6.33
N ASP A 301 -3.21 -8.39 -7.37
CA ASP A 301 -1.81 -8.65 -7.69
C ASP A 301 -0.88 -8.01 -6.66
N GLU A 302 -1.24 -6.82 -6.19
CA GLU A 302 -0.55 -6.09 -5.15
C GLU A 302 -0.58 -6.88 -3.83
N THR A 303 -1.71 -7.51 -3.49
CA THR A 303 -1.84 -8.36 -2.30
C THR A 303 -0.96 -9.61 -2.40
N ARG A 304 -0.91 -10.25 -3.58
CA ARG A 304 -0.02 -11.39 -3.84
C ARG A 304 1.45 -11.00 -3.76
N LEU A 305 1.81 -9.89 -4.39
CA LEU A 305 3.19 -9.38 -4.39
C LEU A 305 3.62 -8.93 -2.99
N ALA A 306 2.70 -8.41 -2.17
CA ALA A 306 2.95 -8.13 -0.75
C ALA A 306 3.35 -9.40 0.00
N ALA A 307 2.62 -10.51 -0.19
CA ALA A 307 2.95 -11.79 0.40
C ALA A 307 4.31 -12.34 -0.10
N VAL A 308 4.60 -12.19 -1.39
CA VAL A 308 5.90 -12.56 -1.97
C VAL A 308 7.03 -11.74 -1.33
N ALA A 309 6.88 -10.42 -1.24
CA ALA A 309 7.88 -9.54 -0.64
C ALA A 309 8.11 -9.87 0.85
N ALA A 310 7.04 -10.18 1.59
CA ALA A 310 7.12 -10.57 3.00
C ALA A 310 7.85 -11.90 3.23
N THR A 311 7.70 -12.86 2.30
CA THR A 311 8.31 -14.20 2.41
C THR A 311 9.68 -14.32 1.73
N ALA A 312 10.05 -13.38 0.86
CA ALA A 312 11.30 -13.38 0.11
C ALA A 312 12.58 -13.53 0.97
N PRO A 313 12.73 -12.86 2.14
CA PRO A 313 13.89 -13.10 3.00
C PRO A 313 14.07 -14.56 3.41
N LEU A 314 12.97 -15.25 3.74
CA LEU A 314 12.97 -16.65 4.16
C LEU A 314 13.33 -17.57 2.98
N ALA A 315 12.78 -17.29 1.79
CA ALA A 315 13.12 -18.02 0.57
C ALA A 315 14.61 -17.87 0.21
N GLY A 316 15.14 -16.64 0.30
CA GLY A 316 16.56 -16.37 0.07
C GLY A 316 17.46 -17.08 1.08
N PHE A 317 17.09 -17.06 2.36
CA PHE A 317 17.78 -17.81 3.42
C PHE A 317 17.76 -19.33 3.14
N GLY A 318 16.59 -19.89 2.81
CA GLY A 318 16.42 -21.30 2.47
C GLY A 318 17.24 -21.72 1.25
N ALA A 319 17.29 -20.89 0.19
CA ALA A 319 18.13 -21.13 -0.97
C ALA A 319 19.62 -21.18 -0.62
N ALA A 320 20.09 -20.34 0.30
CA ALA A 320 21.45 -20.40 0.81
C ALA A 320 21.72 -21.73 1.56
N MET A 321 20.74 -22.27 2.27
CA MET A 321 20.86 -23.57 2.97
C MET A 321 20.80 -24.76 2.00
N LEU A 322 19.93 -24.73 0.98
CA LEU A 322 19.78 -25.82 0.00
C LEU A 322 21.00 -25.96 -0.92
N ARG A 323 21.61 -24.85 -1.34
CA ARG A 323 22.84 -24.89 -2.15
C ARG A 323 23.95 -25.67 -1.43
N VAL A 324 23.97 -25.63 -0.10
CA VAL A 324 24.93 -26.37 0.72
C VAL A 324 24.64 -27.87 0.73
N ALA A 325 23.36 -28.27 0.75
CA ALA A 325 23.03 -29.70 0.61
C ALA A 325 23.46 -30.24 -0.76
N ALA A 326 23.37 -29.42 -1.81
CA ALA A 326 23.89 -29.76 -3.14
C ALA A 326 25.42 -29.82 -3.14
N ASP A 327 26.11 -28.80 -2.60
CA ASP A 327 27.58 -28.76 -2.55
C ASP A 327 28.15 -29.90 -1.67
N ILE A 328 27.49 -30.29 -0.57
CA ILE A 328 27.86 -31.45 0.27
C ILE A 328 27.65 -32.76 -0.49
N ARG A 329 26.53 -32.91 -1.20
CA ARG A 329 26.27 -34.10 -2.04
C ARG A 329 27.30 -34.21 -3.16
N GLU A 330 27.70 -33.09 -3.75
CA GLU A 330 28.69 -33.04 -4.82
C GLU A 330 30.10 -33.34 -4.31
N ALA A 331 30.48 -32.83 -3.14
CA ALA A 331 31.72 -33.21 -2.45
C ALA A 331 31.73 -34.71 -2.09
N ALA A 332 30.63 -35.23 -1.53
CA ALA A 332 30.49 -36.64 -1.21
C ALA A 332 30.48 -37.55 -2.45
N HIS A 333 29.98 -37.06 -3.59
CA HIS A 333 30.05 -37.77 -4.87
C HIS A 333 31.46 -37.78 -5.47
N ASN A 334 32.21 -36.69 -5.32
CA ASN A 334 33.59 -36.58 -5.80
C ASN A 334 34.59 -37.36 -4.92
N ASP A 335 34.25 -37.61 -3.66
CA ASP A 335 35.00 -38.46 -2.74
C ASP A 335 34.60 -39.96 -2.82
N ALA A 336 33.71 -40.34 -3.76
CA ALA A 336 33.36 -41.74 -3.96
C ALA A 336 34.52 -42.52 -4.62
N PRO A 337 35.08 -43.55 -3.97
CA PRO A 337 36.22 -44.29 -4.51
C PRO A 337 35.77 -45.19 -5.67
N GLY A 338 36.15 -44.84 -6.90
CA GLY A 338 35.83 -45.68 -8.05
C GLY A 338 36.28 -45.20 -9.42
N ALA A 339 37.59 -44.98 -9.64
CA ALA A 339 38.21 -45.04 -10.97
C ALA A 339 39.74 -45.15 -10.91
N HIS A 340 40.28 -46.23 -10.33
CA HIS A 340 41.65 -46.67 -10.62
C HIS A 340 41.66 -48.18 -10.90
N SER A 341 41.73 -48.53 -12.18
CA SER A 341 42.31 -49.77 -12.71
C SER A 341 43.44 -49.33 -13.64
N SER A 342 44.64 -49.90 -13.69
CA SER A 342 45.19 -51.16 -13.19
C SER A 342 46.70 -51.21 -13.55
N HIS A 343 47.45 -52.10 -12.87
CA HIS A 343 48.80 -52.65 -13.20
C HIS A 343 50.04 -51.85 -12.74
N ALA A 344 51.12 -52.41 -12.18
CA ALA A 344 51.54 -53.80 -11.92
C ALA A 344 52.59 -53.88 -10.78
N MET A 345 52.78 -55.08 -10.24
CA MET A 345 53.68 -55.49 -9.14
C MET A 345 55.19 -55.33 -9.42
N GLY A 346 56.01 -55.11 -8.36
CA GLY A 346 57.42 -55.55 -8.35
C GLY A 346 58.39 -54.95 -7.32
N LYS A 347 58.71 -55.76 -6.28
CA LYS A 347 59.93 -55.84 -5.41
C LYS A 347 60.10 -54.93 -4.15
N PRO A 348 60.63 -55.48 -3.03
CA PRO A 348 60.84 -54.77 -1.77
C PRO A 348 62.29 -54.26 -1.60
N GLY A 349 62.45 -53.08 -0.99
CA GLY A 349 63.79 -52.55 -0.69
C GLY A 349 63.79 -51.30 0.19
N ARG A 350 64.17 -51.53 1.45
CA ARG A 350 64.85 -50.63 2.42
C ARG A 350 64.14 -49.36 2.94
N ALA A 351 64.33 -49.20 4.25
CA ALA A 351 63.84 -48.18 5.14
C ALA A 351 64.29 -46.75 4.79
N ALA A 352 63.37 -45.79 4.98
CA ALA A 352 63.69 -44.43 5.36
C ALA A 352 62.54 -43.87 6.20
N ALA A 353 62.86 -43.46 7.42
CA ALA A 353 61.96 -42.73 8.30
C ALA A 353 61.63 -41.36 7.68
N HIS A 354 60.35 -41.01 7.57
CA HIS A 354 59.95 -39.61 7.57
C HIS A 354 58.60 -39.40 8.27
N ARG A 355 58.66 -38.39 9.13
CA ARG A 355 57.68 -37.84 10.06
C ARG A 355 56.26 -37.60 9.51
N LEU A 356 55.33 -37.64 10.45
CA LEU A 356 54.08 -36.87 10.53
C LEU A 356 53.05 -37.17 9.43
N SER A 357 52.23 -38.18 9.71
CA SER A 357 50.88 -38.31 9.13
C SER A 357 50.07 -37.05 9.39
N ALA A 358 49.66 -36.44 8.28
CA ALA A 358 48.88 -35.22 8.16
C ALA A 358 47.53 -35.30 8.88
N PRO A 359 46.98 -34.16 9.36
CA PRO A 359 45.57 -34.08 9.74
C PRO A 359 44.70 -34.29 8.49
N THR A 360 43.62 -35.04 8.71
CA THR A 360 42.54 -35.38 7.79
C THR A 360 42.11 -34.20 6.89
N ALA A 361 41.89 -34.50 5.61
CA ALA A 361 41.52 -33.58 4.51
C ALA A 361 40.15 -32.84 4.66
N ILE A 362 39.64 -32.71 5.89
CA ILE A 362 38.42 -31.93 6.21
C ILE A 362 38.78 -30.48 6.62
N ASP A 363 40.05 -30.21 6.97
CA ASP A 363 40.47 -28.92 7.56
C ASP A 363 40.88 -27.81 6.56
N THR A 364 40.79 -28.04 5.25
CA THR A 364 41.20 -27.04 4.24
C THR A 364 40.09 -26.57 3.30
N ILE A 365 38.87 -26.41 3.79
CA ILE A 365 37.96 -25.44 3.18
C ILE A 365 38.42 -24.06 3.64
N THR A 366 39.38 -23.50 2.90
CA THR A 366 39.90 -22.16 3.14
C THR A 366 38.74 -21.15 3.24
N PRO A 367 38.70 -20.29 4.28
CA PRO A 367 37.70 -19.25 4.42
C PRO A 367 37.87 -18.11 3.38
N HIS A 368 38.77 -18.26 2.40
CA HIS A 368 39.01 -17.27 1.35
C HIS A 368 37.95 -17.24 0.25
N ALA A 369 37.04 -18.22 0.19
CA ALA A 369 35.85 -18.17 -0.68
C ALA A 369 34.77 -17.19 -0.19
N PHE A 370 35.17 -16.13 0.51
CA PHE A 370 34.25 -15.10 1.01
C PHE A 370 33.52 -14.44 -0.15
N LEU A 371 34.21 -14.23 -1.27
CA LEU A 371 33.66 -13.66 -2.49
C LEU A 371 34.55 -14.14 -3.64
N HIS A 372 34.09 -15.06 -4.50
CA HIS A 372 34.70 -15.11 -5.83
C HIS A 372 34.55 -13.69 -6.39
N PRO A 373 35.61 -13.00 -6.86
CA PRO A 373 35.55 -11.59 -7.25
C PRO A 373 34.53 -11.30 -8.36
N ALA A 374 34.06 -12.34 -9.06
CA ALA A 374 32.91 -12.28 -9.97
C ALA A 374 31.55 -12.28 -9.24
N THR A 375 31.36 -13.15 -8.23
CA THR A 375 30.14 -13.19 -7.41
C THR A 375 29.93 -11.92 -6.58
N SER A 376 30.99 -11.25 -6.10
CA SER A 376 30.85 -9.94 -5.44
C SER A 376 30.43 -8.81 -6.37
N ARG A 377 30.93 -8.82 -7.61
CA ARG A 377 30.57 -7.84 -8.63
C ARG A 377 29.12 -7.99 -9.08
N ALA A 378 28.67 -9.22 -9.34
CA ALA A 378 27.29 -9.50 -9.72
C ALA A 378 26.30 -9.13 -8.59
N VAL A 379 26.56 -9.56 -7.35
CA VAL A 379 25.71 -9.23 -6.19
C VAL A 379 25.63 -7.72 -5.97
N ARG A 380 26.77 -7.01 -6.09
CA ARG A 380 26.80 -5.55 -5.97
C ARG A 380 26.02 -4.86 -7.09
N ALA A 381 26.12 -5.36 -8.32
CA ALA A 381 25.37 -4.82 -9.45
C ALA A 381 23.86 -5.03 -9.29
N ILE A 382 23.43 -6.23 -8.87
CA ILE A 382 22.03 -6.54 -8.59
C ILE A 382 21.50 -5.65 -7.46
N TRP A 383 22.24 -5.54 -6.35
CA TRP A 383 21.85 -4.68 -5.23
C TRP A 383 21.66 -3.23 -5.68
N LEU A 384 22.61 -2.68 -6.45
CA LEU A 384 22.55 -1.29 -6.90
C LEU A 384 21.40 -1.06 -7.88
N ALA A 385 21.20 -1.98 -8.83
CA ALA A 385 20.08 -1.91 -9.76
C ALA A 385 18.74 -1.94 -9.03
N CYS A 386 18.56 -2.87 -8.09
CA CYS A 386 17.34 -2.94 -7.28
C CYS A 386 17.13 -1.67 -6.44
N ALA A 387 18.18 -1.17 -5.80
CA ALA A 387 18.09 0.05 -4.97
C ALA A 387 17.71 1.29 -5.80
N ILE A 388 18.26 1.45 -7.01
CA ILE A 388 17.92 2.54 -7.91
C ILE A 388 16.46 2.44 -8.36
N VAL A 389 16.03 1.24 -8.81
CA VAL A 389 14.65 1.03 -9.24
C VAL A 389 13.67 1.24 -8.08
N LEU A 390 13.99 0.78 -6.88
CA LEU A 390 13.18 1.01 -5.68
C LEU A 390 13.09 2.49 -5.32
N GLY A 391 14.20 3.22 -5.33
CA GLY A 391 14.22 4.66 -5.08
C GLY A 391 13.36 5.41 -6.09
N PHE A 392 13.49 5.09 -7.38
CA PHE A 392 12.71 5.71 -8.45
C PHE A 392 11.22 5.38 -8.34
N THR A 393 10.87 4.09 -8.34
CA THR A 393 9.47 3.63 -8.28
C THR A 393 8.78 4.07 -6.99
N GLY A 394 9.49 4.10 -5.86
CA GLY A 394 8.97 4.58 -4.57
C GLY A 394 8.63 6.07 -4.61
N LEU A 395 9.46 6.89 -5.25
CA LEU A 395 9.17 8.31 -5.44
C LEU A 395 7.97 8.53 -6.38
N MET A 396 7.84 7.72 -7.44
CA MET A 396 6.72 7.79 -8.39
C MET A 396 5.36 7.35 -7.80
N GLN A 397 5.34 6.66 -6.65
CA GLN A 397 4.09 6.33 -5.95
C GLN A 397 3.41 7.56 -5.32
N MET A 398 4.15 8.64 -5.12
CA MET A 398 3.61 9.94 -4.74
C MET A 398 2.97 10.60 -5.97
N PRO A 399 2.00 11.53 -5.80
CA PRO A 399 1.37 12.23 -6.92
C PRO A 399 2.30 13.27 -7.60
N ILE A 400 3.59 12.95 -7.71
CA ILE A 400 4.65 13.77 -8.29
C ILE A 400 4.68 13.55 -9.80
N ALA A 401 4.57 12.30 -10.28
CA ALA A 401 4.70 11.98 -11.71
C ALA A 401 3.71 12.74 -12.60
N ALA A 402 2.43 12.65 -12.28
CA ALA A 402 1.39 13.35 -13.03
C ALA A 402 1.43 14.87 -12.81
N ARG A 403 1.75 15.33 -11.60
CA ARG A 403 1.78 16.77 -11.28
C ARG A 403 2.92 17.47 -12.00
N TYR A 404 4.14 16.92 -11.93
CA TYR A 404 5.35 17.55 -12.44
C TYR A 404 5.66 17.18 -13.91
N GLY A 405 4.66 16.69 -14.65
CA GLY A 405 4.77 16.46 -16.08
C GLY A 405 5.66 15.29 -16.49
N MET A 406 6.10 14.43 -15.57
CA MET A 406 6.92 13.26 -15.91
C MET A 406 6.17 12.28 -16.82
N THR A 407 4.84 12.20 -16.67
CA THR A 407 3.98 11.37 -17.53
C THR A 407 3.87 11.90 -18.96
N ALA A 408 4.20 13.17 -19.19
CA ALA A 408 4.19 13.78 -20.52
C ALA A 408 5.50 13.54 -21.29
N LEU A 409 6.56 13.07 -20.62
CA LEU A 409 7.82 12.75 -21.28
C LEU A 409 7.68 11.45 -22.09
N PRO A 410 8.18 11.40 -23.34
CA PRO A 410 8.15 10.19 -24.16
C PRO A 410 8.73 8.99 -23.42
N GLY A 411 7.98 7.88 -23.37
CA GLY A 411 8.40 6.64 -22.70
C GLY A 411 8.24 6.62 -21.17
N LEU A 412 7.79 7.71 -20.52
CA LEU A 412 7.59 7.78 -19.07
C LEU A 412 6.11 7.90 -18.64
N ALA A 413 5.16 7.75 -19.56
CA ALA A 413 3.73 7.75 -19.22
C ALA A 413 3.36 6.76 -18.11
N TRP A 414 3.99 5.58 -18.10
CA TRP A 414 3.79 4.53 -17.10
C TRP A 414 4.14 4.96 -15.67
N THR A 415 4.95 6.01 -15.48
CA THR A 415 5.30 6.53 -14.15
C THR A 415 4.09 7.14 -13.41
N GLY A 416 3.04 7.51 -14.14
CA GLY A 416 1.77 7.95 -13.58
C GLY A 416 0.83 6.80 -13.25
N ASP A 417 1.10 5.60 -13.77
CA ASP A 417 0.34 4.40 -13.45
C ASP A 417 0.83 3.85 -12.10
N PHE A 418 -0.05 3.99 -11.11
CA PHE A 418 0.26 3.54 -9.78
C PHE A 418 0.42 2.01 -9.70
N HIS A 419 -0.40 1.24 -10.41
CA HIS A 419 -0.33 -0.22 -10.35
C HIS A 419 1.01 -0.69 -10.92
N VAL A 420 1.47 -0.11 -12.03
CA VAL A 420 2.76 -0.44 -12.62
C VAL A 420 3.91 -0.10 -11.67
N THR A 421 3.96 1.15 -11.20
CA THR A 421 5.04 1.59 -10.29
C THR A 421 5.05 0.82 -8.98
N HIS A 422 3.88 0.46 -8.44
CA HIS A 422 3.75 -0.34 -7.22
C HIS A 422 4.17 -1.80 -7.42
N ARG A 423 3.76 -2.45 -8.51
CA ARG A 423 4.19 -3.81 -8.86
C ARG A 423 5.70 -3.90 -9.01
N MET A 424 6.30 -2.96 -9.75
CA MET A 424 7.76 -2.89 -9.88
C MET A 424 8.41 -2.72 -8.50
N HIS A 425 7.90 -1.80 -7.67
CA HIS A 425 8.46 -1.59 -6.34
C HIS A 425 8.43 -2.87 -5.50
N TYR A 426 7.33 -3.63 -5.50
CA TYR A 426 7.23 -4.88 -4.73
C TYR A 426 8.13 -5.99 -5.28
N VAL A 427 8.22 -6.15 -6.60
CA VAL A 427 9.11 -7.14 -7.22
C VAL A 427 10.57 -6.86 -6.85
N PHE A 428 11.03 -5.62 -7.04
CA PHE A 428 12.41 -5.26 -6.71
C PHE A 428 12.68 -5.26 -5.19
N ALA A 429 11.66 -4.98 -4.37
CA ALA A 429 11.76 -5.13 -2.91
C ALA A 429 11.94 -6.60 -2.54
N ALA A 430 11.14 -7.49 -3.10
CA ALA A 430 11.26 -8.94 -2.89
C ALA A 430 12.64 -9.46 -3.31
N LEU A 431 13.15 -9.03 -4.48
CA LEU A 431 14.50 -9.39 -4.93
C LEU A 431 15.58 -8.92 -3.94
N LEU A 432 15.51 -7.67 -3.49
CA LEU A 432 16.49 -7.10 -2.55
C LEU A 432 16.41 -7.77 -1.17
N LEU A 433 15.21 -8.03 -0.68
CA LEU A 433 14.96 -8.72 0.59
C LEU A 433 15.42 -10.18 0.53
N GLY A 434 15.15 -10.88 -0.57
CA GLY A 434 15.65 -12.23 -0.81
C GLY A 434 17.17 -12.29 -0.91
N LEU A 435 17.80 -11.34 -1.61
CA LEU A 435 19.25 -11.20 -1.64
C LEU A 435 19.83 -10.98 -0.23
N GLY A 436 19.18 -10.13 0.58
CA GLY A 436 19.55 -9.92 1.98
C GLY A 436 19.45 -11.19 2.82
N GLY A 437 18.36 -11.95 2.70
CA GLY A 437 18.17 -13.23 3.36
C GLY A 437 19.23 -14.28 2.95
N TRP A 438 19.55 -14.34 1.66
CA TRP A 438 20.60 -15.20 1.13
C TRP A 438 21.99 -14.84 1.68
N LEU A 439 22.34 -13.56 1.70
CA LEU A 439 23.60 -13.07 2.29
C LEU A 439 23.70 -13.36 3.79
N LEU A 440 22.60 -13.18 4.54
CA LEU A 440 22.54 -13.49 5.96
C LEU A 440 22.71 -15.00 6.21
N GLY A 441 22.02 -15.85 5.44
CA GLY A 441 22.17 -17.30 5.50
C GLY A 441 23.61 -17.75 5.24
N LYS A 442 24.27 -17.17 4.24
CA LYS A 442 25.69 -17.41 3.96
C LYS A 442 26.59 -17.00 5.14
N ALA A 443 26.37 -15.81 5.71
CA ALA A 443 27.18 -15.27 6.81
C ALA A 443 27.04 -16.09 8.12
N LEU A 444 25.80 -16.46 8.47
CA LEU A 444 25.50 -17.30 9.64
C LEU A 444 26.16 -18.67 9.51
N ARG A 445 26.05 -19.29 8.33
CA ARG A 445 26.66 -20.59 8.06
C ARG A 445 28.17 -20.57 8.22
N GLN A 446 28.83 -19.55 7.66
CA GLN A 446 30.28 -19.44 7.68
C GLN A 446 30.81 -18.92 9.03
N ARG A 447 29.92 -18.61 10.00
CA ARG A 447 30.22 -17.89 11.26
C ARG A 447 31.13 -16.68 11.04
N ALA A 448 30.98 -16.06 9.88
CA ALA A 448 31.92 -15.08 9.40
C ALA A 448 31.14 -13.85 8.97
N PHE A 449 30.92 -12.99 9.95
CA PHE A 449 30.35 -11.68 9.73
C PHE A 449 31.46 -10.73 9.29
N PRO A 450 31.24 -9.98 8.20
CA PRO A 450 32.18 -8.95 7.83
C PRO A 450 32.23 -7.89 8.95
N ALA A 451 33.44 -7.47 9.33
CA ALA A 451 33.59 -6.34 10.25
C ALA A 451 33.12 -5.07 9.52
N LEU A 452 32.04 -4.45 9.98
CA LEU A 452 31.48 -3.27 9.33
C LEU A 452 32.29 -2.00 9.68
N THR A 453 32.40 -1.09 8.71
CA THR A 453 32.87 0.28 8.96
C THR A 453 31.80 1.06 9.74
N ARG A 454 32.13 2.25 10.29
CA ARG A 454 31.13 3.11 10.94
C ARG A 454 30.05 3.52 9.93
N GLU A 455 30.48 3.82 8.71
CA GLU A 455 29.66 4.15 7.55
C GLU A 455 28.82 2.96 7.07
N GLY A 456 29.35 1.75 7.17
CA GLY A 456 28.65 0.50 6.92
C GLY A 456 27.52 0.27 7.92
N TRP A 457 27.79 0.45 9.22
CA TRP A 457 26.77 0.38 10.27
C TRP A 457 25.64 1.39 10.07
N LEU A 458 25.97 2.64 9.74
CA LEU A 458 24.96 3.67 9.47
C LEU A 458 24.03 3.27 8.31
N ARG A 459 24.60 2.87 7.17
CA ARG A 459 23.79 2.47 6.00
C ARG A 459 23.01 1.19 6.25
N LEU A 460 23.56 0.24 7.00
CA LEU A 460 22.83 -0.97 7.41
C LEU A 460 21.63 -0.61 8.29
N GLY A 461 21.79 0.31 9.23
CA GLY A 461 20.69 0.82 10.05
C GLY A 461 19.58 1.47 9.22
N LEU A 462 19.95 2.30 8.22
CA LEU A 462 19.00 2.91 7.29
C LEU A 462 18.26 1.87 6.43
N VAL A 463 18.97 0.87 5.90
CA VAL A 463 18.36 -0.24 5.14
C VAL A 463 17.43 -1.08 6.02
N ALA A 464 17.83 -1.37 7.27
CA ALA A 464 17.01 -2.12 8.22
C ALA A 464 15.73 -1.34 8.59
N GLY A 465 15.85 -0.03 8.84
CA GLY A 465 14.69 0.84 9.05
C GLY A 465 13.77 0.91 7.83
N LEU A 466 14.35 0.98 6.62
CA LEU A 466 13.58 0.99 5.37
C LEU A 466 12.82 -0.33 5.17
N ALA A 467 13.47 -1.47 5.45
CA ALA A 467 12.83 -2.77 5.41
C ALA A 467 11.71 -2.88 6.46
N GLY A 468 11.95 -2.47 7.71
CA GLY A 468 10.95 -2.50 8.79
C GLY A 468 9.74 -1.62 8.50
N THR A 469 9.96 -0.37 8.09
CA THR A 469 8.87 0.52 7.66
C THR A 469 8.17 0.00 6.40
N GLY A 470 8.90 -0.64 5.49
CA GLY A 470 8.33 -1.31 4.30
C GLY A 470 7.38 -2.45 4.66
N VAL A 471 7.72 -3.28 5.65
CA VAL A 471 6.83 -4.32 6.18
C VAL A 471 5.57 -3.70 6.77
N LEU A 472 5.68 -2.63 7.55
CA LEU A 472 4.51 -1.92 8.08
C LEU A 472 3.63 -1.33 6.96
N ARG A 473 4.23 -0.82 5.87
CA ARG A 473 3.50 -0.37 4.68
C ARG A 473 2.75 -1.50 3.97
N VAL A 474 3.31 -2.71 3.97
CA VAL A 474 2.63 -3.91 3.44
C VAL A 474 1.48 -4.30 4.35
N LEU A 475 1.71 -4.35 5.66
CA LEU A 475 0.69 -4.75 6.64
C LEU A 475 -0.53 -3.84 6.60
N LYS A 476 -0.36 -2.51 6.51
CA LYS A 476 -1.51 -1.59 6.40
C LYS A 476 -2.38 -1.79 5.16
N ASN A 477 -1.85 -2.43 4.12
CA ASN A 477 -2.57 -2.69 2.87
C ASN A 477 -3.35 -4.01 2.92
N LEU A 478 -3.18 -4.81 3.99
CA LEU A 478 -3.92 -6.06 4.15
C LEU A 478 -5.38 -5.80 4.50
N PRO A 479 -6.31 -6.63 3.99
CA PRO A 479 -7.74 -6.46 4.17
C PRO A 479 -8.23 -6.73 5.60
N ASP A 480 -7.38 -7.07 6.56
CA ASP A 480 -7.78 -7.26 7.97
C ASP A 480 -7.04 -6.34 8.93
N VAL A 481 -6.18 -5.45 8.40
CA VAL A 481 -5.36 -4.54 9.20
C VAL A 481 -5.81 -3.12 8.96
N SER A 482 -6.01 -2.36 10.04
CA SER A 482 -6.31 -0.93 9.97
C SER A 482 -5.40 -0.18 10.93
N PHE A 483 -4.71 0.84 10.43
CA PHE A 483 -3.90 1.74 11.26
C PHE A 483 -4.60 3.07 11.46
N SER A 484 -4.26 3.76 12.55
CA SER A 484 -4.74 5.12 12.76
C SER A 484 -4.18 6.06 11.68
N PRO A 485 -4.84 7.20 11.38
CA PRO A 485 -4.36 8.14 10.37
C PRO A 485 -2.94 8.65 10.67
N LEU A 486 -2.66 8.95 11.95
CA LEU A 486 -1.35 9.42 12.38
C LEU A 486 -0.29 8.34 12.21
N LEU A 487 -0.57 7.09 12.59
CA LEU A 487 0.37 5.98 12.42
C LEU A 487 0.64 5.72 10.94
N THR A 488 -0.38 5.74 10.09
CA THR A 488 -0.24 5.55 8.63
C THR A 488 0.65 6.63 8.02
N LEU A 489 0.36 7.90 8.33
CA LEU A 489 1.17 9.04 7.90
C LEU A 489 2.62 8.88 8.34
N TRP A 490 2.84 8.48 9.60
CA TRP A 490 4.17 8.28 10.15
C TRP A 490 4.95 7.19 9.43
N ILE A 491 4.32 6.03 9.21
CA ILE A 491 4.94 4.89 8.51
C ILE A 491 5.33 5.30 7.08
N ASP A 492 4.43 5.94 6.34
CA ASP A 492 4.67 6.33 4.95
C ASP A 492 5.78 7.40 4.84
N LEU A 493 5.75 8.41 5.72
CA LEU A 493 6.76 9.48 5.73
C LEU A 493 8.11 9.01 6.27
N ALA A 494 8.13 8.14 7.28
CA ALA A 494 9.36 7.53 7.77
C ALA A 494 10.03 6.67 6.68
N HIS A 495 9.24 5.86 5.97
CA HIS A 495 9.76 5.05 4.87
C HIS A 495 10.36 5.90 3.76
N LEU A 496 9.65 6.95 3.32
CA LEU A 496 10.17 7.89 2.32
C LEU A 496 11.42 8.63 2.83
N GLY A 497 11.39 9.12 4.07
CA GLY A 497 12.51 9.82 4.69
C GLY A 497 13.76 8.96 4.81
N LEU A 498 13.62 7.69 5.21
CA LEU A 498 14.71 6.72 5.29
C LEU A 498 15.31 6.42 3.92
N ALA A 499 14.48 6.31 2.87
CA ALA A 499 14.96 6.11 1.49
C ALA A 499 15.78 7.31 1.00
N VAL A 500 15.28 8.54 1.24
CA VAL A 500 16.00 9.79 0.89
C VAL A 500 17.30 9.90 1.68
N ALA A 501 17.27 9.62 2.98
CA ALA A 501 18.45 9.66 3.84
C ALA A 501 19.50 8.63 3.39
N LEU A 502 19.09 7.41 3.04
CA LEU A 502 19.99 6.38 2.51
C LEU A 502 20.66 6.84 1.22
N GLY A 503 19.91 7.43 0.29
CA GLY A 503 20.45 7.99 -0.95
C GLY A 503 21.45 9.12 -0.70
N ALA A 504 21.11 10.08 0.16
CA ALA A 504 21.97 11.21 0.50
C ALA A 504 23.27 10.76 1.20
N VAL A 505 23.16 9.89 2.20
CA VAL A 505 24.33 9.33 2.92
C VAL A 505 25.22 8.53 1.98
N ALA A 506 24.63 7.70 1.10
CA ALA A 506 25.40 6.94 0.11
C ALA A 506 26.16 7.87 -0.85
N LEU A 507 25.54 8.96 -1.29
CA LEU A 507 26.15 9.95 -2.17
C LEU A 507 27.31 10.68 -1.48
N VAL A 508 27.13 11.15 -0.25
CA VAL A 508 28.19 11.81 0.54
C VAL A 508 29.38 10.86 0.77
N PHE A 509 29.12 9.59 1.09
CA PHE A 509 30.18 8.60 1.26
C PHE A 509 30.90 8.24 -0.03
N ALA A 510 30.20 8.27 -1.17
CA ALA A 510 30.84 8.13 -2.47
C ALA A 510 31.81 9.29 -2.75
N PHE A 511 31.38 10.54 -2.54
CA PHE A 511 32.22 11.72 -2.78
C PHE A 511 33.38 11.88 -1.79
N THR A 512 33.22 11.42 -0.55
CA THR A 512 34.27 11.54 0.48
C THR A 512 35.18 10.31 0.55
N GLY A 513 35.11 9.39 -0.40
CA GLY A 513 35.95 8.19 -0.44
C GLY A 513 35.64 7.15 0.66
N ARG A 514 34.53 7.30 1.38
CA ARG A 514 34.12 6.45 2.52
C ARG A 514 33.04 5.42 2.14
N ALA A 515 33.01 5.01 0.88
CA ALA A 515 31.97 4.12 0.34
C ALA A 515 32.05 2.67 0.85
N ALA A 516 33.17 2.25 1.44
CA ALA A 516 33.34 0.87 1.91
C ALA A 516 32.37 0.51 3.04
N TRP A 517 31.66 -0.61 2.91
CA TRP A 517 30.76 -1.14 3.95
C TRP A 517 31.50 -1.95 5.01
N THR A 518 32.61 -2.58 4.63
CA THR A 518 33.35 -3.56 5.43
C THR A 518 34.80 -3.14 5.57
N ARG A 519 35.38 -3.42 6.74
CA ARG A 519 36.82 -3.31 7.00
C ARG A 519 37.51 -4.58 6.52
N PRO A 520 38.74 -4.48 5.97
CA PRO A 520 39.58 -5.65 5.76
C PRO A 520 39.78 -6.38 7.10
N ARG A 521 39.63 -7.71 7.12
CA ARG A 521 40.06 -8.49 8.29
C ARG A 521 41.59 -8.39 8.40
N PRO A 522 42.16 -8.11 9.58
CA PRO A 522 43.60 -8.20 9.76
C PRO A 522 44.05 -9.65 9.46
N PRO A 523 45.22 -9.84 8.82
CA PRO A 523 45.75 -11.18 8.60
C PRO A 523 45.92 -11.89 9.95
N ALA A 524 45.59 -13.18 9.98
CA ALA A 524 45.70 -14.00 11.18
C ALA A 524 47.14 -13.91 11.73
N GLY A 525 47.29 -13.46 12.98
CA GLY A 525 48.58 -13.45 13.68
C GLY A 525 49.17 -12.08 14.07
N ARG A 526 48.49 -10.94 13.83
CA ARG A 526 48.94 -9.64 14.35
C ARG A 526 48.01 -9.14 15.47
N PRO A 527 48.51 -8.86 16.69
CA PRO A 527 47.69 -8.25 17.73
C PRO A 527 47.28 -6.82 17.31
N PRO A 528 46.12 -6.34 17.80
CA PRO A 528 45.62 -5.01 17.48
C PRO A 528 46.58 -3.94 18.01
N ALA A 529 46.96 -3.00 17.14
CA ALA A 529 47.67 -1.77 17.49
C ALA A 529 46.68 -0.65 17.84
#